data_AF-A0A1L9SN69-F1
#
_entry.id   AF-A0A1L9SN69-F1
#
_cell.length_a   1.000
_cell.length_b   1.000
_cell.length_c   1.000
_cell.angle_alpha   90.00
_cell.angle_beta   90.00
_cell.angle_gamma   90.00
#
_symmetry.space_group_name_H-M   'P 1'
#
loop_
_entity.id
_entity.type
_entity.pdbx_description
1 polymer ?
#
loop_
_entity_poly.entity_id
_entity_poly.type
_entity_poly.pdbx_seq_one_letter_code
_entity_poly.pdbx_strand_id
1 'polypeptide(L)'
;MKWCLLSLLAASAAGSPLASSPSSTSAQNDKLDRNANHIFNAIHSSMRQWGSSLHHNGMSFFLAHLPAGTHFYHGTSHSQPVTGTEWLAFEPEHAMVFASRGFGGPPKNKPGPPGGQEPMQVVEEEEEEEEETENKGYLHTYAAAKDLRLLYIDGMSAAKTGLGTLDSQDHLLLNDELGRGNNGGRGGMGGGERERAVEMCRMAREDWVGRIDGILRMEAGFEIILCDFGRDLETVSISQVKRRERGSGGGPGGSGNFNSWMKAIADRYDSIGGHRVSLDFDHFVTAYSYPLDLFPDKSFPLPRLEHIPAAELDRVRADLDAMILTRSPSADNFDWQAVTDMIVKRYALELRFLASGNLTTLESLQGEVERVLSPFIDQSDSYENEFRRDTVTADRCARQFISSRAPQESYAAQAVYRVAHAVCATLVAVSREESYPAALGTLHRLIDWLAWSTWKQCNGCADNEICVVPIWPEGSLEDYQHPQCREALHPFVGGERYWGGGFHRRDEL
;
A
#
# COMPACT_ATOMS: atom_id res chain seq x y z
N MET A 1 -47.62 59.43 42.62
CA MET A 1 -47.47 60.30 41.43
C MET A 1 -46.26 59.83 40.63
N LYS A 2 -46.17 60.15 39.33
CA LYS A 2 -44.90 60.14 38.56
C LYS A 2 -44.02 61.33 39.08
N TRP A 3 -42.70 61.46 38.85
CA TRP A 3 -41.90 61.18 37.66
C TRP A 3 -40.42 60.83 37.96
N CYS A 4 -39.82 60.05 37.04
CA CYS A 4 -38.48 60.14 36.42
C CYS A 4 -37.63 61.42 36.62
N LEU A 5 -36.29 61.46 36.55
CA LEU A 5 -35.19 60.44 36.45
C LEU A 5 -34.10 60.78 37.55
N LEU A 6 -32.75 60.61 37.50
CA LEU A 6 -31.75 60.03 36.56
C LEU A 6 -30.40 59.78 37.31
N SER A 7 -29.68 58.69 37.01
CA SER A 7 -28.20 58.60 36.98
C SER A 7 -27.73 57.23 36.47
N LEU A 8 -26.61 57.18 35.72
CA LEU A 8 -25.97 55.94 35.26
C LEU A 8 -24.87 55.50 36.25
N LEU A 9 -24.62 54.19 36.32
CA LEU A 9 -23.40 53.62 36.86
C LEU A 9 -22.85 52.59 35.87
N ALA A 10 -21.55 52.68 35.57
CA ALA A 10 -20.86 51.71 34.73
C ALA A 10 -20.37 50.52 35.57
N ALA A 11 -20.50 49.29 35.06
CA ALA A 11 -20.02 48.09 35.70
C ALA A 11 -18.77 47.56 34.97
N SER A 12 -17.66 47.41 35.69
CA SER A 12 -16.42 46.83 35.19
C SER A 12 -16.45 45.30 35.31
N ALA A 13 -16.39 44.60 34.18
CA ALA A 13 -16.24 43.15 34.15
C ALA A 13 -14.76 42.76 34.20
N ALA A 14 -14.33 42.04 35.24
CA ALA A 14 -12.99 41.49 35.32
C ALA A 14 -12.91 40.19 34.49
N GLY A 15 -12.17 40.21 33.39
CA GLY A 15 -11.90 39.02 32.59
C GLY A 15 -10.80 38.16 33.21
N SER A 16 -11.08 36.86 33.43
CA SER A 16 -10.05 35.88 33.74
C SER A 16 -9.24 35.54 32.49
N PRO A 17 -7.91 35.36 32.58
CA PRO A 17 -7.11 34.97 31.42
C PRO A 17 -7.41 33.52 31.01
N LEU A 18 -7.84 33.33 29.76
CA LEU A 18 -7.90 32.02 29.13
C LEU A 18 -6.47 31.51 28.91
N ALA A 19 -6.09 30.44 29.63
CA ALA A 19 -4.86 29.73 29.37
C ALA A 19 -4.98 28.96 28.04
N SER A 20 -4.30 29.44 26.99
CA SER A 20 -4.30 28.80 25.67
C SER A 20 -3.41 27.56 25.67
N SER A 21 -4.00 26.37 25.63
CA SER A 21 -3.28 25.08 25.56
C SER A 21 -2.47 24.93 24.26
N PRO A 22 -1.12 24.81 24.31
CA PRO A 22 -0.29 24.70 23.12
C PRO A 22 0.13 23.23 22.89
N SER A 23 -0.76 22.38 22.38
CA SER A 23 -0.47 20.93 22.28
C SER A 23 -1.07 20.14 21.11
N SER A 24 -1.92 20.71 20.26
CA SER A 24 -2.50 19.99 19.11
C SER A 24 -1.64 20.11 17.83
N THR A 25 -1.43 21.33 17.34
CA THR A 25 -0.76 21.58 16.04
C THR A 25 0.74 21.27 16.08
N SER A 26 1.44 21.64 17.15
CA SER A 26 2.88 21.33 17.33
C SER A 26 3.12 19.82 17.35
N ALA A 27 2.40 19.10 18.22
CA ALA A 27 2.48 17.65 18.33
C ALA A 27 1.96 16.90 17.10
N GLN A 28 1.36 17.57 16.11
CA GLN A 28 1.07 16.98 14.79
C GLN A 28 2.21 17.23 13.80
N ASN A 29 2.70 18.48 13.72
CA ASN A 29 3.88 18.81 12.93
C ASN A 29 5.09 17.92 13.31
N ASP A 30 5.38 17.79 14.60
CA ASP A 30 6.49 16.98 15.14
C ASP A 30 6.45 15.48 14.76
N LYS A 31 5.28 14.95 14.35
CA LYS A 31 5.13 13.57 13.86
C LYS A 31 5.19 13.48 12.35
N LEU A 32 4.58 14.45 11.67
CA LEU A 32 4.69 14.57 10.22
C LEU A 32 6.15 14.82 9.79
N ASP A 33 6.96 15.52 10.60
CA ASP A 33 8.40 15.63 10.41
C ASP A 33 9.15 14.30 10.60
N ARG A 34 8.71 13.42 11.51
CA ARG A 34 9.32 12.10 11.71
C ARG A 34 9.00 11.13 10.58
N ASN A 35 7.74 11.11 10.15
CA ASN A 35 7.18 10.09 9.26
C ASN A 35 6.96 10.56 7.80
N ALA A 36 7.43 11.76 7.42
CA ALA A 36 7.28 12.29 6.05
C ALA A 36 7.87 11.33 4.99
N ASN A 37 9.00 10.70 5.27
CA ASN A 37 9.61 9.63 4.48
C ASN A 37 8.64 8.46 4.22
N HIS A 38 7.96 7.97 5.27
CA HIS A 38 7.05 6.84 5.17
C HIS A 38 5.77 7.18 4.39
N ILE A 39 5.24 8.39 4.59
CA ILE A 39 4.08 8.89 3.83
C ILE A 39 4.44 9.12 2.36
N PHE A 40 5.62 9.69 2.08
CA PHE A 40 6.16 9.82 0.73
C PHE A 40 6.32 8.44 0.05
N ASN A 41 6.87 7.45 0.77
CA ASN A 41 7.07 6.11 0.25
C ASN A 41 5.75 5.37 0.01
N ALA A 42 4.71 5.61 0.81
CA ALA A 42 3.36 5.12 0.55
C ALA A 42 2.79 5.69 -0.77
N ILE A 43 2.86 7.01 -0.96
CA ILE A 43 2.42 7.69 -2.19
C ILE A 43 3.20 7.19 -3.42
N HIS A 44 4.53 7.11 -3.33
CA HIS A 44 5.42 6.64 -4.40
C HIS A 44 5.27 5.15 -4.72
N SER A 45 4.82 4.32 -3.76
CA SER A 45 4.66 2.86 -3.94
C SER A 45 3.22 2.43 -4.25
N SER A 46 2.24 3.31 -4.06
CA SER A 46 0.82 3.03 -4.30
C SER A 46 0.59 2.55 -5.74
N MET A 47 -0.12 1.44 -5.91
CA MET A 47 -0.33 0.77 -7.21
C MET A 47 0.95 0.28 -7.93
N ARG A 48 2.06 0.10 -7.21
CA ARG A 48 3.33 -0.44 -7.71
C ARG A 48 3.81 -1.63 -6.90
N GLN A 49 4.04 -2.78 -7.56
CA GLN A 49 4.48 -3.99 -6.87
C GLN A 49 5.85 -3.80 -6.20
N TRP A 50 6.81 -3.14 -6.84
CA TRP A 50 8.18 -3.07 -6.33
C TRP A 50 8.26 -2.40 -4.95
N GLY A 51 7.73 -1.18 -4.85
CA GLY A 51 7.68 -0.43 -3.60
C GLY A 51 6.82 -1.12 -2.54
N SER A 52 5.63 -1.61 -2.92
CA SER A 52 4.73 -2.30 -2.00
C SER A 52 5.26 -3.65 -1.51
N SER A 53 6.15 -4.33 -2.25
CA SER A 53 6.79 -5.58 -1.77
C SER A 53 7.92 -5.31 -0.76
N LEU A 54 8.57 -4.15 -0.85
CA LEU A 54 9.61 -3.74 0.10
C LEU A 54 9.05 -3.07 1.37
N HIS A 55 7.91 -2.38 1.23
CA HIS A 55 7.18 -1.70 2.32
C HIS A 55 5.86 -2.43 2.63
N HIS A 56 5.92 -3.76 2.76
CA HIS A 56 4.76 -4.65 2.65
C HIS A 56 3.69 -4.55 3.75
N ASN A 57 3.99 -3.95 4.90
CA ASN A 57 3.06 -3.84 6.04
C ASN A 57 1.99 -2.73 5.92
N GLY A 58 1.91 -2.00 4.82
CA GLY A 58 0.74 -1.20 4.39
C GLY A 58 -0.07 -0.45 5.48
N MET A 59 0.23 0.83 5.70
CA MET A 59 -0.37 1.67 6.76
C MET A 59 -1.35 2.74 6.25
N SER A 60 -1.75 2.72 4.98
CA SER A 60 -2.49 3.80 4.31
C SER A 60 -3.69 3.31 3.49
N PHE A 61 -4.74 4.12 3.51
CA PHE A 61 -6.04 3.87 2.88
C PHE A 61 -6.38 5.02 1.94
N PHE A 62 -6.53 4.70 0.66
CA PHE A 62 -6.85 5.67 -0.40
C PHE A 62 -8.22 5.36 -1.00
N LEU A 63 -8.97 6.39 -1.39
CA LEU A 63 -10.10 6.19 -2.30
C LEU A 63 -9.59 6.02 -3.73
N ALA A 64 -9.97 4.92 -4.37
CA ALA A 64 -9.60 4.58 -5.72
C ALA A 64 -10.79 4.78 -6.68
N HIS A 65 -10.55 5.47 -7.80
CA HIS A 65 -11.44 5.53 -8.96
C HIS A 65 -10.91 4.58 -10.04
N LEU A 66 -11.80 3.83 -10.66
CA LEU A 66 -11.51 2.78 -11.63
C LEU A 66 -12.52 2.95 -12.79
N PRO A 67 -12.08 3.31 -14.01
CA PRO A 67 -13.00 3.66 -15.09
C PRO A 67 -13.88 2.50 -15.59
N ALA A 68 -15.10 2.82 -16.02
CA ALA A 68 -15.95 1.91 -16.78
C ALA A 68 -15.22 1.33 -18.00
N GLY A 69 -15.52 0.08 -18.36
CA GLY A 69 -14.85 -0.65 -19.43
C GLY A 69 -13.46 -1.20 -19.08
N THR A 70 -12.92 -0.96 -17.89
CA THR A 70 -11.67 -1.59 -17.45
C THR A 70 -11.84 -3.10 -17.36
N HIS A 71 -10.94 -3.87 -18.00
CA HIS A 71 -10.99 -5.33 -18.05
C HIS A 71 -10.33 -6.00 -16.83
N PHE A 72 -10.96 -7.08 -16.36
CA PHE A 72 -10.54 -7.93 -15.25
C PHE A 72 -10.65 -9.41 -15.58
N TYR A 73 -9.92 -10.23 -14.83
CA TYR A 73 -9.89 -11.67 -14.98
C TYR A 73 -10.25 -12.39 -13.68
N HIS A 74 -11.04 -13.45 -13.78
CA HIS A 74 -11.42 -14.30 -12.66
C HIS A 74 -11.28 -15.77 -13.06
N GLY A 75 -10.88 -16.64 -12.14
CA GLY A 75 -10.57 -18.04 -12.42
C GLY A 75 -11.30 -19.00 -11.49
N THR A 76 -12.16 -19.85 -12.03
CA THR A 76 -13.08 -20.70 -11.26
C THR A 76 -13.31 -22.06 -11.91
N SER A 77 -14.08 -22.93 -11.25
CA SER A 77 -14.55 -24.23 -11.77
C SER A 77 -15.93 -24.15 -12.45
N HIS A 78 -16.62 -23.01 -12.34
CA HIS A 78 -17.98 -22.80 -12.84
C HIS A 78 -17.97 -22.22 -14.27
N SER A 79 -18.95 -22.62 -15.10
CA SER A 79 -19.10 -22.15 -16.48
C SER A 79 -20.02 -20.92 -16.65
N GLN A 80 -20.62 -20.45 -15.55
CA GLN A 80 -21.63 -19.39 -15.53
C GLN A 80 -21.08 -18.10 -14.91
N PRO A 81 -21.60 -16.91 -15.30
CA PRO A 81 -21.19 -15.65 -14.69
C PRO A 81 -21.39 -15.65 -13.16
N VAL A 82 -20.34 -15.25 -12.44
CA VAL A 82 -20.40 -14.90 -11.02
C VAL A 82 -21.30 -13.68 -10.82
N THR A 83 -22.12 -13.70 -9.77
CA THR A 83 -23.02 -12.59 -9.38
C THR A 83 -22.67 -11.97 -8.03
N GLY A 84 -22.21 -12.77 -7.05
CA GLY A 84 -21.94 -12.31 -5.68
C GLY A 84 -20.56 -11.69 -5.46
N THR A 85 -20.15 -11.64 -4.19
CA THR A 85 -18.82 -11.17 -3.76
C THR A 85 -17.72 -12.20 -4.09
N GLU A 86 -16.72 -11.80 -4.87
CA GLU A 86 -15.63 -12.65 -5.39
C GLU A 86 -14.35 -11.84 -5.68
N TRP A 87 -13.27 -12.51 -6.11
CA TRP A 87 -11.98 -11.87 -6.44
C TRP A 87 -11.77 -11.64 -7.94
N LEU A 88 -11.26 -10.46 -8.29
CA LEU A 88 -10.80 -10.09 -9.63
C LEU A 88 -9.29 -9.84 -9.64
N ALA A 89 -8.61 -10.25 -10.70
CA ALA A 89 -7.21 -9.91 -10.97
C ALA A 89 -7.08 -8.95 -12.17
N PHE A 90 -6.05 -8.10 -12.15
CA PHE A 90 -5.69 -7.21 -13.25
C PHE A 90 -4.93 -7.93 -14.39
N GLU A 91 -4.42 -9.15 -14.14
CA GLU A 91 -3.59 -9.95 -15.04
C GLU A 91 -4.24 -11.32 -15.31
N PRO A 92 -4.33 -11.79 -16.57
CA PRO A 92 -4.94 -13.09 -16.86
C PRO A 92 -4.09 -14.26 -16.33
N GLU A 93 -2.76 -14.12 -16.26
CA GLU A 93 -1.85 -15.12 -15.70
C GLU A 93 -2.15 -15.39 -14.22
N HIS A 94 -2.53 -14.35 -13.46
CA HIS A 94 -2.95 -14.46 -12.07
C HIS A 94 -4.23 -15.30 -11.96
N ALA A 95 -5.30 -14.91 -12.66
CA ALA A 95 -6.58 -15.63 -12.67
C ALA A 95 -6.42 -17.09 -13.19
N MET A 96 -5.52 -17.33 -14.15
CA MET A 96 -5.20 -18.66 -14.66
C MET A 96 -4.63 -19.62 -13.60
N VAL A 97 -4.03 -19.12 -12.51
CA VAL A 97 -3.61 -19.95 -11.37
C VAL A 97 -4.82 -20.55 -10.64
N PHE A 98 -5.94 -19.84 -10.58
CA PHE A 98 -7.18 -20.31 -9.95
C PHE A 98 -8.02 -21.15 -10.90
N ALA A 99 -8.22 -20.69 -12.15
CA ALA A 99 -8.92 -21.43 -13.20
C ALA A 99 -8.34 -22.84 -13.41
N SER A 100 -7.01 -22.97 -13.45
CA SER A 100 -6.34 -24.26 -13.69
C SER A 100 -6.28 -25.20 -12.47
N ARG A 101 -6.68 -24.76 -11.27
CA ARG A 101 -6.63 -25.57 -10.04
C ARG A 101 -7.83 -26.49 -9.84
N GLY A 102 -8.98 -26.18 -10.43
CA GLY A 102 -10.20 -26.98 -10.27
C GLY A 102 -10.58 -27.16 -8.81
N PHE A 103 -10.72 -26.04 -8.08
CA PHE A 103 -11.20 -26.05 -6.70
C PHE A 103 -12.59 -26.71 -6.67
N GLY A 104 -12.63 -27.94 -6.18
CA GLY A 104 -13.90 -28.57 -5.79
C GLY A 104 -14.51 -27.79 -4.63
N GLY A 105 -15.84 -27.82 -4.53
CA GLY A 105 -16.60 -27.14 -3.49
C GLY A 105 -16.24 -27.57 -2.05
N PRO A 106 -16.91 -26.99 -1.04
CA PRO A 106 -16.63 -27.29 0.37
C PRO A 106 -16.62 -28.81 0.61
N PRO A 107 -15.65 -29.33 1.39
CA PRO A 107 -15.31 -30.75 1.37
C PRO A 107 -16.50 -31.64 1.77
N LYS A 108 -17.04 -32.42 0.81
CA LYS A 108 -18.17 -33.36 1.04
C LYS A 108 -17.92 -34.18 2.32
N ASN A 109 -18.84 -34.02 3.27
CA ASN A 109 -18.95 -34.63 4.60
C ASN A 109 -17.90 -35.70 5.01
N LYS A 110 -17.04 -35.36 5.97
CA LYS A 110 -16.53 -36.35 6.94
C LYS A 110 -17.49 -36.39 8.14
N PRO A 111 -18.00 -37.57 8.56
CA PRO A 111 -18.98 -37.64 9.65
C PRO A 111 -18.34 -37.27 10.99
N GLY A 112 -18.83 -36.18 11.60
CA GLY A 112 -18.58 -35.85 13.00
C GLY A 112 -19.48 -36.67 13.95
N PRO A 113 -19.12 -36.77 15.25
CA PRO A 113 -19.98 -37.36 16.27
C PRO A 113 -21.27 -36.53 16.49
N PRO A 114 -22.34 -37.12 17.06
CA PRO A 114 -23.71 -36.63 16.86
C PRO A 114 -24.19 -35.49 17.78
N GLY A 115 -25.10 -34.67 17.22
CA GLY A 115 -25.79 -33.52 17.84
C GLY A 115 -25.28 -32.21 17.23
N GLY A 116 -26.07 -31.37 16.55
CA GLY A 116 -27.52 -31.12 16.53
C GLY A 116 -27.70 -29.59 16.65
N GLN A 117 -28.67 -28.90 16.04
CA GLN A 117 -29.90 -29.29 15.33
C GLN A 117 -30.10 -28.36 14.10
N GLU A 118 -30.94 -28.75 13.13
CA GLU A 118 -31.45 -27.84 12.09
C GLU A 118 -32.61 -26.96 12.63
N PRO A 119 -33.04 -25.90 11.91
CA PRO A 119 -34.08 -26.14 10.89
C PRO A 119 -34.00 -25.27 9.61
N MET A 120 -34.02 -25.96 8.46
CA MET A 120 -35.05 -25.82 7.42
C MET A 120 -35.33 -24.45 6.76
N GLN A 121 -35.03 -24.36 5.47
CA GLN A 121 -36.08 -24.01 4.49
C GLN A 121 -35.89 -24.83 3.21
N VAL A 122 -36.95 -25.48 2.74
CA VAL A 122 -36.92 -26.35 1.55
C VAL A 122 -37.34 -25.54 0.33
N VAL A 123 -36.49 -25.57 -0.70
CA VAL A 123 -36.92 -25.45 -2.11
C VAL A 123 -36.67 -26.81 -2.73
N GLU A 124 -37.64 -27.32 -3.47
CA GLU A 124 -37.54 -28.61 -4.16
C GLU A 124 -36.75 -28.39 -5.45
N GLU A 125 -35.43 -28.58 -5.40
CA GLU A 125 -34.61 -28.80 -6.60
C GLU A 125 -34.75 -30.27 -7.01
N GLU A 126 -35.13 -30.51 -8.27
CA GLU A 126 -35.35 -31.85 -8.81
C GLU A 126 -34.01 -32.62 -8.90
N GLU A 127 -34.05 -33.95 -8.73
CA GLU A 127 -32.85 -34.80 -8.79
C GLU A 127 -32.32 -34.92 -10.24
N GLU A 128 -31.63 -33.88 -10.74
CA GLU A 128 -30.76 -34.03 -11.91
C GLU A 128 -29.65 -35.04 -11.58
N GLU A 129 -29.53 -36.08 -12.41
CA GLU A 129 -28.57 -37.17 -12.19
C GLU A 129 -27.13 -36.60 -12.16
N GLU A 130 -26.33 -36.90 -11.13
CA GLU A 130 -24.90 -36.53 -11.08
C GLU A 130 -24.14 -37.22 -12.24
N GLU A 131 -24.11 -36.61 -13.43
CA GLU A 131 -23.13 -36.93 -14.47
C GLU A 131 -21.72 -36.88 -13.84
N GLU A 132 -20.79 -37.69 -14.35
CA GLU A 132 -19.36 -37.54 -14.04
C GLU A 132 -18.83 -36.24 -14.67
N THR A 133 -19.22 -35.10 -14.10
CA THR A 133 -18.84 -33.77 -14.56
C THR A 133 -17.32 -33.65 -14.48
N GLU A 134 -16.65 -33.75 -15.63
CA GLU A 134 -15.22 -33.50 -15.74
C GLU A 134 -14.91 -32.18 -15.06
N ASN A 135 -14.12 -32.21 -13.98
CA ASN A 135 -13.80 -31.02 -13.17
C ASN A 135 -12.96 -30.04 -14.01
N LYS A 136 -13.69 -29.19 -14.74
CA LYS A 136 -13.22 -28.21 -15.72
C LYS A 136 -12.90 -26.90 -15.02
N GLY A 137 -11.93 -26.18 -15.57
CA GLY A 137 -11.61 -24.82 -15.15
C GLY A 137 -12.08 -23.82 -16.19
N TYR A 138 -12.40 -22.61 -15.75
CA TYR A 138 -12.86 -21.52 -16.59
C TYR A 138 -12.12 -20.22 -16.22
N LEU A 139 -11.66 -19.52 -17.25
CA LEU A 139 -11.16 -18.14 -17.17
C LEU A 139 -12.29 -17.22 -17.64
N HIS A 140 -12.73 -16.33 -16.76
CA HIS A 140 -13.74 -15.31 -17.06
C HIS A 140 -13.02 -14.00 -17.33
N THR A 141 -13.43 -13.29 -18.38
CA THR A 141 -13.06 -11.90 -18.63
C THR A 141 -14.28 -11.03 -18.37
N TYR A 142 -14.13 -10.06 -17.47
CA TYR A 142 -15.14 -9.08 -17.11
C TYR A 142 -14.70 -7.68 -17.53
N ALA A 143 -15.67 -6.78 -17.74
CA ALA A 143 -15.44 -5.35 -17.84
C ALA A 143 -16.25 -4.63 -16.74
N ALA A 144 -15.73 -3.54 -16.18
CA ALA A 144 -16.49 -2.71 -15.26
C ALA A 144 -17.69 -2.07 -15.96
N ALA A 145 -18.92 -2.34 -15.50
CA ALA A 145 -20.17 -1.83 -16.10
C ALA A 145 -20.38 -0.32 -15.86
N LYS A 146 -19.67 0.23 -14.87
CA LYS A 146 -19.68 1.63 -14.45
C LYS A 146 -18.31 2.00 -13.90
N ASP A 147 -18.08 3.29 -13.64
CA ASP A 147 -16.95 3.71 -12.82
C ASP A 147 -17.08 3.09 -11.43
N LEU A 148 -16.10 2.26 -11.06
CA LEU A 148 -16.05 1.61 -9.75
C LEU A 148 -15.28 2.50 -8.78
N ARG A 149 -15.77 2.51 -7.55
CA ARG A 149 -15.13 3.20 -6.43
C ARG A 149 -14.69 2.18 -5.41
N LEU A 150 -13.39 2.06 -5.18
CA LEU A 150 -12.82 1.08 -4.27
C LEU A 150 -12.10 1.74 -3.10
N LEU A 151 -11.94 1.01 -2.00
CA LEU A 151 -10.99 1.34 -0.95
C LEU A 151 -9.67 0.63 -1.26
N TYR A 152 -8.61 1.37 -1.55
CA TYR A 152 -7.26 0.83 -1.73
C TYR A 152 -6.52 0.80 -0.39
N ILE A 153 -5.93 -0.35 -0.07
CA ILE A 153 -5.08 -0.58 1.11
C ILE A 153 -3.65 -0.85 0.63
N ASP A 154 -2.68 -0.05 1.04
CA ASP A 154 -1.30 -0.11 0.51
C ASP A 154 -0.48 -1.32 1.03
N GLY A 155 0.81 -1.40 0.64
CA GLY A 155 1.67 -2.55 0.95
C GLY A 155 1.27 -3.84 0.23
N MET A 156 1.63 -5.00 0.80
CA MET A 156 1.16 -6.32 0.36
C MET A 156 -0.08 -6.73 1.16
N SER A 157 -1.09 -5.86 1.16
CA SER A 157 -2.31 -5.98 1.95
C SER A 157 -3.12 -7.27 1.74
N ALA A 158 -2.88 -8.06 0.68
CA ALA A 158 -3.49 -9.38 0.52
C ALA A 158 -2.54 -10.55 0.90
N ALA A 159 -1.29 -10.32 1.28
CA ALA A 159 -0.36 -11.39 1.66
C ALA A 159 -0.69 -12.01 3.03
N LYS A 160 -0.84 -13.33 3.09
CA LYS A 160 -1.25 -14.06 4.31
C LYS A 160 -0.03 -14.48 5.13
N THR A 161 0.56 -13.56 5.89
CA THR A 161 1.74 -13.83 6.75
C THR A 161 1.67 -13.10 8.10
N GLY A 162 2.46 -13.56 9.07
CA GLY A 162 2.60 -12.95 10.40
C GLY A 162 3.65 -11.83 10.48
N LEU A 163 4.12 -11.30 9.34
CA LEU A 163 5.09 -10.18 9.31
C LEU A 163 4.45 -8.80 9.47
N GLY A 164 3.12 -8.71 9.35
CA GLY A 164 2.35 -7.48 9.52
C GLY A 164 1.56 -7.01 8.28
N THR A 165 1.57 -7.78 7.20
CA THR A 165 0.91 -7.46 5.92
C THR A 165 -0.60 -7.29 6.01
N LEU A 166 -1.24 -7.89 7.03
CA LEU A 166 -2.68 -7.79 7.29
C LEU A 166 -3.04 -6.79 8.40
N ASP A 167 -2.07 -6.18 9.08
CA ASP A 167 -2.29 -5.40 10.31
C ASP A 167 -3.31 -4.27 10.13
N SER A 168 -3.28 -3.60 8.98
CA SER A 168 -4.21 -2.51 8.64
C SER A 168 -5.63 -3.00 8.36
N GLN A 169 -5.81 -4.19 7.80
CA GLN A 169 -7.13 -4.81 7.71
C GLN A 169 -7.60 -5.31 9.07
N ASP A 170 -6.82 -6.13 9.75
CA ASP A 170 -7.32 -6.92 10.88
C ASP A 170 -7.50 -6.08 12.17
N HIS A 171 -6.51 -5.26 12.54
CA HIS A 171 -6.53 -4.50 13.80
C HIS A 171 -7.19 -3.12 13.65
N LEU A 172 -6.96 -2.46 12.51
CA LEU A 172 -7.44 -1.12 12.24
C LEU A 172 -8.84 -1.12 11.60
N LEU A 173 -9.00 -1.65 10.38
CA LEU A 173 -10.30 -1.65 9.69
C LEU A 173 -11.33 -2.57 10.36
N LEU A 174 -10.96 -3.81 10.65
CA LEU A 174 -11.84 -4.88 11.14
C LEU A 174 -11.81 -5.08 12.66
N ASN A 175 -11.07 -4.23 13.40
CA ASN A 175 -11.16 -4.08 14.87
C ASN A 175 -11.02 -5.40 15.68
N ASP A 176 -10.19 -6.33 15.19
CA ASP A 176 -10.00 -7.71 15.70
C ASP A 176 -11.25 -8.60 15.72
N GLU A 177 -12.37 -8.22 15.09
CA GLU A 177 -13.66 -8.88 15.28
C GLU A 177 -13.67 -10.31 14.71
N LEU A 178 -12.99 -10.53 13.58
CA LEU A 178 -12.79 -11.86 13.00
C LEU A 178 -11.86 -12.76 13.86
N GLY A 179 -10.97 -12.18 14.67
CA GLY A 179 -10.03 -12.92 15.52
C GLY A 179 -10.67 -13.55 16.77
N ARG A 180 -11.87 -13.11 17.14
CA ARG A 180 -12.54 -13.51 18.40
C ARG A 180 -13.32 -14.83 18.31
N GLY A 181 -13.54 -15.35 17.11
CA GLY A 181 -14.49 -16.45 16.86
C GLY A 181 -14.00 -17.88 17.13
N ASN A 182 -12.70 -18.17 17.03
CA ASN A 182 -12.18 -19.54 17.18
C ASN A 182 -10.71 -19.60 17.65
N ASN A 183 -10.48 -20.22 18.82
CA ASN A 183 -9.22 -20.85 19.27
C ASN A 183 -7.87 -20.14 18.96
N GLY A 184 -7.74 -18.85 19.25
CA GLY A 184 -6.46 -18.21 19.60
C GLY A 184 -5.28 -18.43 18.64
N GLY A 185 -5.56 -18.63 17.35
CA GLY A 185 -4.58 -18.92 16.32
C GLY A 185 -4.10 -17.64 15.63
N ARG A 186 -2.79 -17.39 15.70
CA ARG A 186 -2.06 -16.31 15.02
C ARG A 186 -2.65 -15.98 13.63
N GLY A 187 -2.88 -14.71 13.34
CA GLY A 187 -3.53 -14.24 12.08
C GLY A 187 -2.85 -14.68 10.78
N GLY A 188 -1.59 -15.12 10.82
CA GLY A 188 -0.92 -15.79 9.71
C GLY A 188 -1.00 -17.31 9.77
N MET A 189 -1.99 -17.93 9.10
CA MET A 189 -1.86 -19.15 8.27
C MET A 189 -3.21 -19.60 7.65
N GLY A 190 -3.50 -19.14 6.43
CA GLY A 190 -4.38 -19.86 5.49
C GLY A 190 -5.90 -19.89 5.76
N GLY A 191 -6.43 -19.02 6.62
CA GLY A 191 -7.88 -18.89 6.87
C GLY A 191 -8.33 -17.44 7.07
N GLY A 192 -9.65 -17.21 7.14
CA GLY A 192 -10.23 -15.89 7.38
C GLY A 192 -10.36 -14.98 6.15
N GLU A 193 -9.95 -15.43 4.95
CA GLU A 193 -9.95 -14.57 3.75
C GLU A 193 -11.35 -14.37 3.15
N ARG A 194 -12.20 -15.42 3.16
CA ARG A 194 -13.59 -15.27 2.73
C ARG A 194 -14.39 -14.44 3.73
N GLU A 195 -14.04 -14.59 5.00
CA GLU A 195 -14.61 -13.89 6.15
C GLU A 195 -14.26 -12.39 6.11
N ARG A 196 -13.00 -12.03 5.82
CA ARG A 196 -12.59 -10.65 5.51
C ARG A 196 -13.38 -10.07 4.33
N ALA A 197 -13.50 -10.82 3.23
CA ALA A 197 -14.24 -10.37 2.06
C ALA A 197 -15.75 -10.18 2.34
N VAL A 198 -16.37 -11.08 3.11
CA VAL A 198 -17.77 -10.93 3.55
C VAL A 198 -17.94 -9.71 4.44
N GLU A 199 -17.08 -9.51 5.43
CA GLU A 199 -17.23 -8.43 6.41
C GLU A 199 -16.93 -7.06 5.79
N MET A 200 -15.86 -6.90 5.02
CA MET A 200 -15.59 -5.64 4.32
C MET A 200 -16.70 -5.28 3.32
N CYS A 201 -17.37 -6.26 2.70
CA CYS A 201 -18.54 -6.05 1.86
C CYS A 201 -19.86 -5.88 2.64
N ARG A 202 -19.92 -6.29 3.91
CA ARG A 202 -20.97 -5.89 4.85
C ARG A 202 -20.82 -4.42 5.20
N MET A 203 -19.62 -4.00 5.65
CA MET A 203 -19.27 -2.60 5.92
C MET A 203 -19.56 -1.69 4.71
N ALA A 204 -19.14 -2.09 3.51
CA ALA A 204 -19.39 -1.34 2.28
C ALA A 204 -20.87 -1.09 1.99
N ARG A 205 -21.74 -2.09 2.26
CA ARG A 205 -23.19 -2.01 2.05
C ARG A 205 -23.91 -1.25 3.15
N GLU A 206 -23.55 -1.49 4.41
CA GLU A 206 -24.32 -1.07 5.59
C GLU A 206 -23.71 0.19 6.22
N ASP A 207 -22.50 0.07 6.75
CA ASP A 207 -21.86 1.13 7.54
C ASP A 207 -21.44 2.31 6.66
N TRP A 208 -21.01 2.02 5.42
CA TRP A 208 -20.69 3.00 4.38
C TRP A 208 -21.82 3.22 3.36
N VAL A 209 -23.01 2.61 3.56
CA VAL A 209 -24.24 2.86 2.78
C VAL A 209 -24.03 2.78 1.25
N GLY A 210 -23.28 1.78 0.78
CA GLY A 210 -23.00 1.56 -0.64
C GLY A 210 -22.01 2.55 -1.26
N ARG A 211 -21.19 3.25 -0.45
CA ARG A 211 -20.24 4.29 -0.94
C ARG A 211 -18.93 3.74 -1.52
N ILE A 212 -18.67 2.44 -1.44
CA ILE A 212 -17.66 1.76 -2.25
C ILE A 212 -18.25 0.45 -2.80
N ASP A 213 -17.69 -0.02 -3.90
CA ASP A 213 -18.07 -1.26 -4.59
C ASP A 213 -17.22 -2.46 -4.14
N GLY A 214 -16.05 -2.22 -3.54
CA GLY A 214 -15.09 -3.26 -3.19
C GLY A 214 -13.77 -2.75 -2.61
N ILE A 215 -12.86 -3.68 -2.33
CA ILE A 215 -11.55 -3.45 -1.72
C ILE A 215 -10.46 -3.79 -2.72
N LEU A 216 -9.54 -2.85 -2.97
CA LEU A 216 -8.36 -3.00 -3.82
C LEU A 216 -7.14 -3.23 -2.92
N ARG A 217 -6.34 -4.27 -3.22
CA ARG A 217 -5.19 -4.68 -2.40
C ARG A 217 -4.19 -5.50 -3.23
N MET A 218 -3.08 -5.93 -2.63
CA MET A 218 -1.97 -6.56 -3.37
C MET A 218 -1.40 -7.80 -2.68
N GLU A 219 -1.23 -8.88 -3.44
CA GLU A 219 -0.46 -10.08 -3.07
C GLU A 219 0.67 -10.22 -4.12
N ALA A 220 0.64 -11.29 -4.90
CA ALA A 220 1.38 -11.43 -6.14
C ALA A 220 0.61 -10.73 -7.27
N GLY A 221 0.84 -9.43 -7.45
CA GLY A 221 0.02 -8.56 -8.27
C GLY A 221 -1.18 -8.01 -7.50
N PHE A 222 -1.95 -7.14 -8.18
CA PHE A 222 -3.11 -6.48 -7.60
C PHE A 222 -4.38 -7.31 -7.79
N GLU A 223 -5.26 -7.24 -6.79
CA GLU A 223 -6.57 -7.90 -6.77
C GLU A 223 -7.65 -6.97 -6.21
N ILE A 224 -8.90 -7.21 -6.62
CA ILE A 224 -10.09 -6.55 -6.09
C ILE A 224 -11.01 -7.60 -5.49
N ILE A 225 -11.36 -7.46 -4.21
CA ILE A 225 -12.61 -8.04 -3.69
C ILE A 225 -13.73 -7.12 -4.15
N LEU A 226 -14.52 -7.56 -5.13
CA LEU A 226 -15.69 -6.78 -5.59
C LEU A 226 -16.94 -7.36 -4.92
N CYS A 227 -17.79 -6.50 -4.35
CA CYS A 227 -18.87 -6.96 -3.49
C CYS A 227 -20.07 -7.55 -4.23
N ASP A 228 -20.31 -7.14 -5.48
CA ASP A 228 -21.47 -7.54 -6.28
C ASP A 228 -21.12 -7.55 -7.78
N PHE A 229 -20.64 -8.70 -8.28
CA PHE A 229 -20.29 -8.86 -9.70
C PHE A 229 -21.50 -8.63 -10.62
N GLY A 230 -22.69 -9.05 -10.21
CA GLY A 230 -23.91 -9.00 -11.03
C GLY A 230 -24.45 -7.58 -11.23
N ARG A 231 -24.15 -6.68 -10.29
CA ARG A 231 -24.46 -5.23 -10.36
C ARG A 231 -23.40 -4.42 -11.10
N ASP A 232 -22.12 -4.78 -10.92
CA ASP A 232 -20.99 -3.90 -11.24
C ASP A 232 -20.16 -4.31 -12.47
N LEU A 233 -20.36 -5.51 -13.03
CA LEU A 233 -19.57 -6.03 -14.14
C LEU A 233 -20.43 -6.49 -15.34
N GLU A 234 -19.91 -6.29 -16.54
CA GLU A 234 -20.36 -6.96 -17.76
C GLU A 234 -19.48 -8.18 -18.04
N THR A 235 -20.09 -9.30 -18.44
CA THR A 235 -19.34 -10.51 -18.85
C THR A 235 -18.87 -10.36 -20.29
N VAL A 236 -17.55 -10.24 -20.51
CA VAL A 236 -16.95 -10.10 -21.84
C VAL A 236 -16.73 -11.47 -22.49
N SER A 237 -16.21 -12.44 -21.73
CA SER A 237 -16.07 -13.83 -22.19
C SER A 237 -15.94 -14.81 -21.03
N ILE A 238 -16.34 -16.06 -21.26
CA ILE A 238 -16.03 -17.20 -20.40
C ILE A 238 -15.38 -18.28 -21.27
N SER A 239 -14.19 -18.73 -20.89
CA SER A 239 -13.38 -19.68 -21.68
C SER A 239 -12.94 -20.86 -20.82
N GLN A 240 -13.27 -22.08 -21.24
CA GLN A 240 -12.79 -23.29 -20.59
C GLN A 240 -11.27 -23.41 -20.76
N VAL A 241 -10.53 -23.60 -19.66
CA VAL A 241 -9.07 -23.75 -19.68
C VAL A 241 -8.67 -25.23 -19.75
N LYS A 242 -7.49 -25.51 -20.31
CA LYS A 242 -6.94 -26.87 -20.35
C LYS A 242 -6.56 -27.32 -18.93
N ARG A 243 -7.27 -28.32 -18.39
CA ARG A 243 -6.96 -28.94 -17.09
C ARG A 243 -5.53 -29.49 -17.06
N ARG A 244 -4.78 -29.21 -15.99
CA ARG A 244 -3.46 -29.81 -15.73
C ARG A 244 -3.62 -31.22 -15.14
N GLU A 245 -2.78 -32.15 -15.58
CA GLU A 245 -2.78 -33.53 -15.06
C GLU A 245 -2.12 -33.60 -13.68
N ARG A 246 -2.75 -34.34 -12.76
CA ARG A 246 -2.20 -34.65 -11.43
C ARG A 246 -0.98 -35.57 -11.59
N GLY A 247 0.21 -35.02 -11.43
CA GLY A 247 1.48 -35.75 -11.54
C GLY A 247 2.69 -34.86 -11.86
N SER A 248 2.45 -33.68 -12.45
CA SER A 248 3.49 -32.67 -12.73
C SER A 248 3.87 -31.88 -11.47
N GLY A 249 4.68 -32.51 -10.62
CA GLY A 249 5.06 -32.06 -9.28
C GLY A 249 5.46 -30.58 -9.18
N GLY A 250 4.81 -29.89 -8.25
CA GLY A 250 4.97 -28.46 -7.93
C GLY A 250 4.11 -28.14 -6.71
N GLY A 251 4.40 -27.02 -6.04
CA GLY A 251 3.69 -26.60 -4.82
C GLY A 251 2.31 -25.97 -5.08
N PRO A 252 1.85 -25.06 -4.20
CA PRO A 252 0.67 -24.22 -4.41
C PRO A 252 0.87 -23.21 -5.57
N GLY A 253 1.02 -23.73 -6.78
CA GLY A 253 1.54 -23.01 -7.94
C GLY A 253 2.11 -24.03 -8.91
N GLY A 254 1.35 -24.38 -9.95
CA GLY A 254 1.77 -25.36 -10.95
C GLY A 254 2.83 -24.77 -11.85
N SER A 255 4.08 -24.71 -11.38
CA SER A 255 5.30 -24.21 -12.06
C SER A 255 5.00 -23.21 -13.19
N GLY A 256 4.89 -23.67 -14.44
CA GLY A 256 4.64 -22.84 -15.63
C GLY A 256 3.67 -21.66 -15.45
N ASN A 257 2.47 -21.88 -14.88
CA ASN A 257 1.48 -20.80 -14.71
C ASN A 257 1.88 -19.79 -13.61
N PHE A 258 2.53 -20.26 -12.54
CA PHE A 258 3.06 -19.39 -11.50
C PHE A 258 4.25 -18.57 -12.01
N ASN A 259 5.11 -19.20 -12.82
CA ASN A 259 6.31 -18.58 -13.35
C ASN A 259 5.95 -17.52 -14.43
N SER A 260 4.95 -17.77 -15.28
CA SER A 260 4.42 -16.74 -16.19
C SER A 260 3.75 -15.59 -15.45
N TRP A 261 3.06 -15.87 -14.33
CA TRP A 261 2.47 -14.85 -13.46
C TRP A 261 3.55 -13.98 -12.79
N MET A 262 4.64 -14.57 -12.29
CA MET A 262 5.78 -13.80 -11.76
C MET A 262 6.39 -12.87 -12.81
N LYS A 263 6.52 -13.32 -14.07
CA LYS A 263 6.94 -12.43 -15.16
C LYS A 263 5.92 -11.32 -15.43
N ALA A 264 4.63 -11.64 -15.54
CA ALA A 264 3.58 -10.64 -15.79
C ALA A 264 3.48 -9.55 -14.70
N ILE A 265 3.79 -9.90 -13.45
CA ILE A 265 3.94 -8.94 -12.34
C ILE A 265 5.22 -8.10 -12.53
N ALA A 266 6.36 -8.73 -12.84
CA ALA A 266 7.65 -8.05 -12.99
C ALA A 266 7.67 -7.04 -14.14
N ASP A 267 7.03 -7.39 -15.27
CA ASP A 267 6.79 -6.49 -16.41
C ASP A 267 5.92 -5.26 -16.03
N ARG A 268 5.35 -5.22 -14.82
CA ARG A 268 4.47 -4.17 -14.25
C ARG A 268 4.90 -3.67 -12.87
N TYR A 269 6.15 -3.90 -12.47
CA TYR A 269 6.66 -3.54 -11.13
C TYR A 269 6.44 -2.08 -10.71
N ASP A 270 6.55 -1.14 -11.67
CA ASP A 270 6.42 0.29 -11.43
C ASP A 270 5.00 0.86 -11.71
N SER A 271 4.07 0.08 -12.29
CA SER A 271 2.66 0.48 -12.47
C SER A 271 1.79 -0.66 -13.01
N ILE A 272 0.53 -0.76 -12.55
CA ILE A 272 -0.50 -1.57 -13.24
C ILE A 272 -0.85 -1.05 -14.65
N GLY A 273 -0.43 0.16 -15.01
CA GLY A 273 -0.51 0.73 -16.36
C GLY A 273 -1.91 1.14 -16.85
N GLY A 274 -1.92 1.85 -17.97
CA GLY A 274 -3.14 2.17 -18.75
C GLY A 274 -4.17 3.06 -18.06
N HIS A 275 -3.80 3.76 -16.97
CA HIS A 275 -4.72 4.54 -16.11
C HIS A 275 -5.92 3.72 -15.59
N ARG A 276 -5.75 2.40 -15.42
CA ARG A 276 -6.80 1.47 -14.95
C ARG A 276 -7.32 1.78 -13.54
N VAL A 277 -6.55 2.51 -12.73
CA VAL A 277 -6.93 3.06 -11.42
C VAL A 277 -6.30 4.45 -11.28
N SER A 278 -7.01 5.37 -10.63
CA SER A 278 -6.48 6.63 -10.07
C SER A 278 -6.81 6.73 -8.58
N LEU A 279 -6.00 7.46 -7.79
CA LEU A 279 -6.14 7.55 -6.33
C LEU A 279 -6.36 8.99 -5.87
N ASP A 280 -7.14 9.17 -4.80
CA ASP A 280 -7.22 10.44 -4.06
C ASP A 280 -6.04 10.56 -3.08
N PHE A 281 -4.95 11.17 -3.54
CA PHE A 281 -3.77 11.45 -2.72
C PHE A 281 -3.92 12.68 -1.81
N ASP A 282 -4.97 13.49 -1.94
CA ASP A 282 -5.22 14.64 -1.05
C ASP A 282 -6.11 14.29 0.14
N HIS A 283 -6.98 13.29 -0.02
CA HIS A 283 -7.94 12.81 0.98
C HIS A 283 -7.78 11.32 1.25
N PHE A 284 -6.61 10.93 1.74
CA PHE A 284 -6.29 9.59 2.21
C PHE A 284 -6.06 9.57 3.73
N VAL A 285 -6.24 8.40 4.35
CA VAL A 285 -5.95 8.18 5.78
C VAL A 285 -4.70 7.30 5.89
N THR A 286 -3.80 7.63 6.81
CA THR A 286 -2.58 6.83 7.04
C THR A 286 -2.20 6.84 8.51
N ALA A 287 -1.84 5.68 9.07
CA ALA A 287 -1.49 5.54 10.48
C ALA A 287 -0.29 6.43 10.88
N TYR A 288 0.57 6.77 9.92
CA TYR A 288 1.76 7.61 10.09
C TYR A 288 1.48 9.04 10.61
N SER A 289 0.26 9.57 10.51
CA SER A 289 -0.11 10.90 11.05
C SER A 289 -0.69 10.88 12.47
N TYR A 290 -0.75 9.71 13.10
CA TYR A 290 -1.35 9.51 14.44
C TYR A 290 -0.27 9.30 15.52
N PRO A 291 -0.60 9.47 16.82
CA PRO A 291 0.35 9.27 17.93
C PRO A 291 0.61 7.79 18.24
N LEU A 292 0.92 6.99 17.23
CA LEU A 292 1.05 5.54 17.32
C LEU A 292 2.53 5.11 17.34
N ASP A 293 2.89 4.12 18.17
CA ASP A 293 4.23 3.53 18.18
C ASP A 293 4.38 2.47 17.08
N LEU A 294 4.33 2.91 15.82
CA LEU A 294 4.29 2.00 14.67
C LEU A 294 5.53 1.10 14.55
N PHE A 295 6.65 1.41 15.22
CA PHE A 295 7.93 0.71 15.06
C PHE A 295 8.47 0.16 16.40
N PRO A 296 7.73 -0.77 17.06
CA PRO A 296 8.06 -1.27 18.39
C PRO A 296 9.32 -2.14 18.40
N ASP A 297 9.58 -2.87 17.30
CA ASP A 297 10.74 -3.74 17.14
C ASP A 297 11.79 -3.07 16.25
N LYS A 298 12.94 -2.73 16.85
CA LYS A 298 14.06 -2.08 16.14
C LYS A 298 14.89 -3.06 15.30
N SER A 299 14.60 -4.36 15.37
CA SER A 299 15.20 -5.38 14.49
C SER A 299 14.36 -5.64 13.23
N PHE A 300 13.09 -5.21 13.19
CA PHE A 300 12.20 -5.35 12.05
C PHE A 300 11.69 -3.97 11.58
N PRO A 301 12.30 -3.36 10.54
CA PRO A 301 12.15 -1.94 10.22
C PRO A 301 10.84 -1.56 9.49
N LEU A 302 9.77 -2.34 9.69
CA LEU A 302 8.47 -2.14 9.05
C LEU A 302 7.37 -1.94 10.10
N PRO A 303 6.35 -1.12 9.81
CA PRO A 303 5.36 -0.72 10.81
C PRO A 303 4.48 -1.91 11.25
N ARG A 304 3.97 -1.88 12.48
CA ARG A 304 3.01 -2.86 13.05
C ARG A 304 1.87 -2.17 13.79
N LEU A 305 0.68 -2.78 13.76
CA LEU A 305 -0.49 -2.42 14.57
C LEU A 305 -0.91 -3.52 15.56
N GLU A 306 -0.44 -4.77 15.42
CA GLU A 306 -0.80 -5.94 16.29
C GLU A 306 -0.68 -5.69 17.80
N HIS A 307 0.20 -4.77 18.20
CA HIS A 307 0.48 -4.44 19.60
C HIS A 307 -0.28 -3.19 20.10
N ILE A 308 -0.98 -2.47 19.22
CA ILE A 308 -1.62 -1.20 19.53
C ILE A 308 -3.03 -1.45 20.07
N PRO A 309 -3.40 -0.93 21.25
CA PRO A 309 -4.74 -1.07 21.78
C PRO A 309 -5.80 -0.51 20.82
N ALA A 310 -6.87 -1.26 20.57
CA ALA A 310 -7.95 -0.86 19.65
C ALA A 310 -8.46 0.57 19.89
N ALA A 311 -8.56 1.03 21.15
CA ALA A 311 -9.02 2.37 21.50
C ALA A 311 -8.10 3.52 21.00
N GLU A 312 -6.83 3.24 20.70
CA GLU A 312 -5.92 4.22 20.09
C GLU A 312 -6.10 4.31 18.56
N LEU A 313 -6.68 3.26 17.95
CA LEU A 313 -7.04 3.19 16.54
C LEU A 313 -8.44 3.77 16.24
N ASP A 314 -9.29 3.99 17.25
CA ASP A 314 -10.66 4.51 17.09
C ASP A 314 -10.73 5.81 16.29
N ARG A 315 -9.76 6.71 16.50
CA ARG A 315 -9.70 7.95 15.72
C ARG A 315 -9.37 7.69 14.25
N VAL A 316 -8.45 6.75 13.98
CA VAL A 316 -8.05 6.40 12.61
C VAL A 316 -9.23 5.77 11.86
N ARG A 317 -10.02 4.92 12.53
CA ARG A 317 -11.32 4.42 12.01
C ARG A 317 -12.30 5.56 11.72
N ALA A 318 -12.55 6.45 12.68
CA ALA A 318 -13.49 7.56 12.49
C ALA A 318 -13.08 8.52 11.34
N ASP A 319 -11.78 8.79 11.19
CA ASP A 319 -11.25 9.60 10.08
C ASP A 319 -11.34 8.82 8.73
N LEU A 320 -11.23 7.48 8.72
CA LEU A 320 -11.43 6.59 7.56
C LEU A 320 -12.90 6.49 7.13
N ASP A 321 -13.83 6.31 8.08
CA ASP A 321 -15.27 6.35 7.85
C ASP A 321 -15.69 7.71 7.27
N ALA A 322 -15.16 8.80 7.84
CA ALA A 322 -15.41 10.15 7.34
C ALA A 322 -14.87 10.36 5.91
N MET A 323 -13.69 9.82 5.58
CA MET A 323 -13.15 9.83 4.21
C MET A 323 -14.12 9.15 3.23
N ILE A 324 -14.58 7.94 3.55
CA ILE A 324 -15.47 7.16 2.70
C ILE A 324 -16.86 7.81 2.58
N LEU A 325 -17.45 8.23 3.70
CA LEU A 325 -18.80 8.82 3.76
C LEU A 325 -18.88 10.26 3.22
N THR A 326 -17.79 11.03 3.18
CA THR A 326 -17.83 12.43 2.70
C THR A 326 -17.25 12.65 1.31
N ARG A 327 -16.24 11.88 0.88
CA ARG A 327 -15.55 12.11 -0.39
C ARG A 327 -16.05 11.20 -1.52
N SER A 328 -15.54 11.44 -2.72
CA SER A 328 -15.58 10.57 -3.89
C SER A 328 -14.30 10.83 -4.69
N PRO A 329 -13.54 9.80 -5.11
CA PRO A 329 -12.34 9.99 -5.90
C PRO A 329 -12.70 10.47 -7.31
N SER A 330 -11.79 11.19 -7.96
CA SER A 330 -11.92 11.68 -9.33
C SER A 330 -10.63 11.42 -10.11
N ALA A 331 -10.75 11.21 -11.43
CA ALA A 331 -9.61 11.17 -12.33
C ALA A 331 -8.88 12.53 -12.44
N ASP A 332 -9.53 13.63 -12.03
CA ASP A 332 -8.97 14.99 -12.00
C ASP A 332 -8.20 15.32 -10.69
N ASN A 333 -8.01 14.34 -9.80
CA ASN A 333 -7.28 14.54 -8.53
C ASN A 333 -5.81 14.90 -8.76
N PHE A 334 -5.18 15.62 -7.82
CA PHE A 334 -3.79 16.05 -7.99
C PHE A 334 -2.82 14.86 -7.84
N ASP A 335 -2.08 14.58 -8.91
CA ASP A 335 -1.13 13.46 -8.95
C ASP A 335 0.16 13.75 -8.16
N TRP A 336 0.07 13.54 -6.84
CA TRP A 336 1.22 13.58 -5.95
C TRP A 336 2.24 12.46 -6.24
N GLN A 337 1.82 11.33 -6.83
CA GLN A 337 2.75 10.27 -7.20
C GLN A 337 3.72 10.74 -8.30
N ALA A 338 3.22 11.42 -9.34
CA ALA A 338 4.08 12.04 -10.35
C ALA A 338 5.06 13.10 -9.76
N VAL A 339 4.69 13.78 -8.67
CA VAL A 339 5.63 14.66 -7.95
C VAL A 339 6.69 13.86 -7.19
N THR A 340 6.31 12.75 -6.52
CA THR A 340 7.30 11.85 -5.90
C THR A 340 8.25 11.25 -6.94
N ASP A 341 7.75 10.89 -8.13
CA ASP A 341 8.56 10.36 -9.22
C ASP A 341 9.61 11.34 -9.69
N MET A 342 9.26 12.62 -9.87
CA MET A 342 10.22 13.65 -10.26
C MET A 342 11.32 13.84 -9.20
N ILE A 343 10.96 13.79 -7.92
CA ILE A 343 11.91 13.90 -6.79
C ILE A 343 12.85 12.68 -6.75
N VAL A 344 12.30 11.46 -6.77
CA VAL A 344 13.09 10.22 -6.76
C VAL A 344 13.97 10.15 -8.01
N LYS A 345 13.44 10.44 -9.20
CA LYS A 345 14.19 10.42 -10.46
C LYS A 345 15.32 11.45 -10.50
N ARG A 346 15.14 12.62 -9.86
CA ARG A 346 16.17 13.66 -9.75
C ARG A 346 17.28 13.31 -8.76
N TYR A 347 16.94 12.76 -7.59
CA TYR A 347 17.86 12.68 -6.46
C TYR A 347 18.33 11.26 -6.08
N ALA A 348 17.63 10.18 -6.47
CA ALA A 348 17.95 8.84 -5.99
C ALA A 348 19.33 8.33 -6.44
N LEU A 349 19.69 8.53 -7.70
CA LEU A 349 21.02 8.16 -8.21
C LEU A 349 22.09 9.16 -7.76
N GLU A 350 21.76 10.44 -7.68
CA GLU A 350 22.65 11.52 -7.25
C GLU A 350 23.12 11.31 -5.80
N LEU A 351 22.18 11.10 -4.87
CA LEU A 351 22.50 10.83 -3.46
C LEU A 351 23.34 9.56 -3.31
N ARG A 352 23.05 8.49 -4.06
CA ARG A 352 23.89 7.27 -4.08
C ARG A 352 25.30 7.54 -4.62
N PHE A 353 25.45 8.40 -5.61
CA PHE A 353 26.77 8.78 -6.14
C PHE A 353 27.57 9.60 -5.10
N LEU A 354 26.97 10.66 -4.55
CA LEU A 354 27.58 11.50 -3.52
C LEU A 354 28.00 10.69 -2.28
N ALA A 355 27.16 9.73 -1.86
CA ALA A 355 27.39 8.86 -0.71
C ALA A 355 28.28 7.62 -0.99
N SER A 356 28.72 7.40 -2.23
CA SER A 356 29.43 6.19 -2.65
C SER A 356 30.89 6.09 -2.18
N GLY A 357 31.51 7.20 -1.78
CA GLY A 357 32.95 7.30 -1.55
C GLY A 357 33.80 7.46 -2.82
N ASN A 358 33.20 7.48 -4.03
CA ASN A 358 33.93 7.72 -5.28
C ASN A 358 34.54 9.13 -5.37
N LEU A 359 33.88 10.12 -4.75
CA LEU A 359 34.43 11.46 -4.53
C LEU A 359 35.26 11.38 -3.24
N THR A 360 36.59 11.31 -3.37
CA THR A 360 37.50 10.88 -2.27
C THR A 360 38.00 12.01 -1.37
N THR A 361 37.63 13.26 -1.65
CA THR A 361 38.01 14.45 -0.85
C THR A 361 36.79 15.33 -0.56
N LEU A 362 36.88 16.16 0.49
CA LEU A 362 35.82 17.10 0.86
C LEU A 362 35.48 18.06 -0.28
N GLU A 363 36.51 18.62 -0.92
CA GLU A 363 36.40 19.59 -2.01
C GLU A 363 35.75 18.96 -3.25
N SER A 364 36.08 17.69 -3.55
CA SER A 364 35.45 16.96 -4.67
C SER A 364 33.98 16.64 -4.41
N LEU A 365 33.61 16.36 -3.15
CA LEU A 365 32.22 16.13 -2.74
C LEU A 365 31.41 17.44 -2.78
N GLN A 366 31.95 18.51 -2.21
CA GLN A 366 31.31 19.83 -2.17
C GLN A 366 31.15 20.43 -3.57
N GLY A 367 32.16 20.34 -4.44
CA GLY A 367 32.08 20.83 -5.82
C GLY A 367 31.13 20.05 -6.75
N GLU A 368 30.59 18.90 -6.31
CA GLU A 368 29.47 18.22 -6.95
C GLU A 368 28.13 18.66 -6.35
N VAL A 369 28.04 18.74 -5.02
CA VAL A 369 26.86 19.23 -4.29
C VAL A 369 26.49 20.67 -4.68
N GLU A 370 27.49 21.57 -4.78
CA GLU A 370 27.31 22.93 -5.30
C GLU A 370 26.77 22.94 -6.74
N ARG A 371 27.17 21.97 -7.58
CA ARG A 371 26.68 21.84 -8.95
C ARG A 371 25.22 21.42 -8.99
N VAL A 372 24.81 20.48 -8.13
CA VAL A 372 23.41 20.07 -7.93
C VAL A 372 22.55 21.23 -7.43
N LEU A 373 23.08 22.05 -6.51
CA LEU A 373 22.40 23.22 -5.92
C LEU A 373 22.43 24.47 -6.81
N SER A 374 23.35 24.57 -7.76
CA SER A 374 23.59 25.78 -8.57
C SER A 374 22.35 26.43 -9.23
N PRO A 375 21.28 25.71 -9.64
CA PRO A 375 20.07 26.35 -10.18
C PRO A 375 19.25 27.14 -9.14
N PHE A 376 19.53 26.96 -7.85
CA PHE A 376 18.74 27.51 -6.73
C PHE A 376 19.51 28.56 -5.92
N ILE A 377 20.81 28.76 -6.22
CA ILE A 377 21.66 29.76 -5.56
C ILE A 377 21.47 31.11 -6.25
N ASP A 378 20.97 32.09 -5.49
CA ASP A 378 20.81 33.45 -5.98
C ASP A 378 22.08 34.27 -5.74
N GLN A 379 22.79 34.62 -6.83
CA GLN A 379 24.00 35.43 -6.79
C GLN A 379 23.70 36.93 -6.62
N SER A 380 22.43 37.35 -6.68
CA SER A 380 22.00 38.74 -6.46
C SER A 380 21.47 39.00 -5.04
N ASP A 381 21.16 37.94 -4.28
CA ASP A 381 20.74 38.01 -2.87
C ASP A 381 21.91 38.49 -1.97
N SER A 382 22.02 39.81 -1.83
CA SER A 382 23.01 40.54 -1.03
C SER A 382 22.79 40.43 0.49
N TYR A 383 22.28 39.29 0.98
CA TYR A 383 22.03 39.09 2.40
C TYR A 383 23.32 39.04 3.22
N GLU A 384 23.39 39.92 4.21
CA GLU A 384 24.43 40.02 5.24
C GLU A 384 24.47 38.81 6.20
N ASN A 385 23.67 37.76 5.93
CA ASN A 385 23.54 36.57 6.77
C ASN A 385 23.47 35.30 5.90
N GLU A 386 24.50 34.48 6.00
CA GLU A 386 24.67 33.24 5.24
C GLU A 386 23.59 32.19 5.55
N PHE A 387 23.22 32.03 6.82
CA PHE A 387 22.15 31.11 7.24
C PHE A 387 20.80 31.40 6.54
N ARG A 388 20.53 32.69 6.23
CA ARG A 388 19.33 33.08 5.48
C ARG A 388 19.43 32.69 4.00
N ARG A 389 20.61 32.82 3.37
CA ARG A 389 20.83 32.35 1.98
C ARG A 389 20.61 30.84 1.90
N ASP A 390 21.24 30.10 2.79
CA ASP A 390 21.20 28.64 2.83
C ASP A 390 19.78 28.10 3.02
N THR A 391 19.00 28.70 3.93
CA THR A 391 17.56 28.39 4.12
C THR A 391 16.74 28.67 2.86
N VAL A 392 16.98 29.80 2.19
CA VAL A 392 16.26 30.18 0.95
C VAL A 392 16.64 29.28 -0.23
N THR A 393 17.91 28.88 -0.35
CA THR A 393 18.38 27.93 -1.37
C THR A 393 17.75 26.55 -1.17
N ALA A 394 17.63 26.08 0.08
CA ALA A 394 16.94 24.82 0.39
C ALA A 394 15.45 24.84 0.01
N ASP A 395 14.71 25.92 0.31
CA ASP A 395 13.29 26.07 -0.08
C ASP A 395 13.10 26.16 -1.60
N ARG A 396 13.91 26.99 -2.29
CA ARG A 396 13.90 27.10 -3.77
C ARG A 396 14.16 25.74 -4.44
N CYS A 397 15.08 24.95 -3.90
CA CYS A 397 15.39 23.59 -4.34
C CYS A 397 14.23 22.61 -4.07
N ALA A 398 13.66 22.65 -2.86
CA ALA A 398 12.57 21.75 -2.44
C ALA A 398 11.30 21.92 -3.29
N ARG A 399 11.01 23.15 -3.72
CA ARG A 399 9.81 23.48 -4.50
C ARG A 399 9.93 23.20 -6.00
N GLN A 400 11.08 22.75 -6.52
CA GLN A 400 11.33 22.58 -7.97
C GLN A 400 10.20 21.85 -8.72
N PHE A 401 9.64 20.81 -8.12
CA PHE A 401 8.62 19.95 -8.73
C PHE A 401 7.20 20.16 -8.18
N ILE A 402 7.04 21.04 -7.19
CA ILE A 402 5.74 21.30 -6.54
C ILE A 402 5.08 22.47 -7.26
N SER A 403 4.03 22.18 -8.03
CA SER A 403 3.25 23.18 -8.76
C SER A 403 2.71 24.26 -7.82
N SER A 404 2.75 25.53 -8.25
CA SER A 404 2.10 26.65 -7.53
C SER A 404 0.57 26.58 -7.51
N ARG A 405 -0.03 25.58 -8.17
CA ARG A 405 -1.45 25.21 -8.10
C ARG A 405 -1.70 23.92 -7.32
N ALA A 406 -0.66 23.26 -6.80
CA ALA A 406 -0.83 22.07 -5.99
C ALA A 406 -1.53 22.43 -4.67
N PRO A 407 -2.36 21.55 -4.10
CA PRO A 407 -2.80 21.65 -2.71
C PRO A 407 -1.61 21.84 -1.76
N GLN A 408 -1.79 22.58 -0.66
CA GLN A 408 -0.72 22.86 0.30
C GLN A 408 -0.96 22.23 1.67
N GLU A 409 -2.23 22.00 2.03
CA GLU A 409 -2.63 21.55 3.37
C GLU A 409 -2.71 20.01 3.51
N SER A 410 -2.78 19.25 2.41
CA SER A 410 -2.94 17.80 2.46
C SER A 410 -1.71 17.08 3.00
N TYR A 411 -1.89 15.88 3.58
CA TYR A 411 -0.77 15.09 4.10
C TYR A 411 0.26 14.76 3.01
N ALA A 412 -0.18 14.55 1.76
CA ALA A 412 0.70 14.38 0.62
C ALA A 412 1.53 15.64 0.35
N ALA A 413 0.89 16.81 0.22
CA ALA A 413 1.58 18.09 0.00
C ALA A 413 2.69 18.34 1.03
N GLN A 414 2.34 18.15 2.31
CA GLN A 414 3.27 18.39 3.40
C GLN A 414 4.39 17.34 3.48
N ALA A 415 4.10 16.04 3.29
CA ALA A 415 5.12 14.99 3.30
C ALA A 415 6.08 15.12 2.10
N VAL A 416 5.55 15.39 0.91
CA VAL A 416 6.33 15.59 -0.32
C VAL A 416 7.24 16.82 -0.21
N TYR A 417 6.74 17.94 0.31
CA TYR A 417 7.56 19.11 0.60
C TYR A 417 8.64 18.81 1.66
N ARG A 418 8.30 18.15 2.78
CA ARG A 418 9.27 17.83 3.85
C ARG A 418 10.39 16.90 3.37
N VAL A 419 10.09 15.90 2.53
CA VAL A 419 11.10 15.03 1.92
C VAL A 419 11.98 15.80 0.94
N ALA A 420 11.41 16.60 0.03
CA ALA A 420 12.19 17.43 -0.89
C ALA A 420 13.08 18.44 -0.15
N HIS A 421 12.57 19.05 0.92
CA HIS A 421 13.33 19.97 1.77
C HIS A 421 14.41 19.25 2.58
N ALA A 422 14.17 18.04 3.09
CA ALA A 422 15.20 17.25 3.76
C ALA A 422 16.37 16.93 2.82
N VAL A 423 16.10 16.56 1.57
CA VAL A 423 17.15 16.37 0.53
C VAL A 423 17.92 17.67 0.30
N CYS A 424 17.22 18.76 -0.03
CA CYS A 424 17.84 20.04 -0.38
C CYS A 424 18.61 20.67 0.79
N ALA A 425 18.09 20.63 2.01
CA ALA A 425 18.76 21.13 3.20
C ALA A 425 19.97 20.27 3.59
N THR A 426 19.93 18.95 3.35
CA THR A 426 21.10 18.06 3.52
C THR A 426 22.20 18.41 2.53
N LEU A 427 21.86 18.62 1.25
CA LEU A 427 22.83 19.07 0.25
C LEU A 427 23.46 20.41 0.67
N VAL A 428 22.66 21.39 1.08
CA VAL A 428 23.17 22.67 1.59
C VAL A 428 24.10 22.46 2.79
N ALA A 429 23.71 21.65 3.79
CA ALA A 429 24.57 21.32 4.93
C ALA A 429 25.91 20.67 4.53
N VAL A 430 25.91 19.76 3.55
CA VAL A 430 27.13 19.12 3.03
C VAL A 430 28.06 20.12 2.35
N SER A 431 27.52 21.12 1.62
CA SER A 431 28.34 22.24 1.09
C SER A 431 28.94 23.15 2.17
N ARG A 432 28.55 22.99 3.45
CA ARG A 432 29.10 23.75 4.59
C ARG A 432 29.93 22.92 5.58
N GLU A 433 30.02 21.60 5.38
CA GLU A 433 30.76 20.72 6.28
C GLU A 433 32.28 20.96 6.26
N GLU A 434 32.92 20.87 7.43
CA GLU A 434 34.37 21.04 7.59
C GLU A 434 35.14 19.71 7.44
N SER A 435 34.42 18.58 7.34
CA SER A 435 34.99 17.24 7.49
C SER A 435 34.34 16.22 6.55
N TYR A 436 35.15 15.59 5.69
CA TYR A 436 34.66 14.58 4.73
C TYR A 436 33.91 13.39 5.37
N PRO A 437 34.39 12.79 6.48
CA PRO A 437 33.59 11.81 7.22
C PRO A 437 32.25 12.32 7.77
N ALA A 438 32.16 13.59 8.13
CA ALA A 438 30.92 14.19 8.64
C ALA A 438 29.93 14.47 7.50
N ALA A 439 30.42 15.00 6.38
CA ALA A 439 29.67 15.15 5.12
C ALA A 439 29.09 13.81 4.61
N LEU A 440 29.91 12.76 4.52
CA LEU A 440 29.43 11.41 4.17
C LEU A 440 28.40 10.89 5.19
N GLY A 441 28.68 11.00 6.49
CA GLY A 441 27.75 10.57 7.53
C GLY A 441 26.42 11.31 7.50
N THR A 442 26.40 12.57 7.03
CA THR A 442 25.18 13.35 6.80
C THR A 442 24.40 12.85 5.57
N LEU A 443 25.08 12.47 4.49
CA LEU A 443 24.45 11.85 3.32
C LEU A 443 23.90 10.44 3.63
N HIS A 444 24.64 9.60 4.36
CA HIS A 444 24.18 8.27 4.76
C HIS A 444 22.93 8.36 5.66
N ARG A 445 22.91 9.25 6.66
CA ARG A 445 21.71 9.49 7.49
C ARG A 445 20.48 9.91 6.68
N LEU A 446 20.64 10.75 5.65
CA LEU A 446 19.53 11.10 4.76
C LEU A 446 19.05 9.88 3.98
N ILE A 447 19.96 9.09 3.41
CA ILE A 447 19.63 7.87 2.66
C ILE A 447 18.88 6.87 3.54
N ASP A 448 19.39 6.59 4.75
CA ASP A 448 18.77 5.67 5.70
C ASP A 448 17.34 6.12 6.10
N TRP A 449 17.11 7.43 6.26
CA TRP A 449 15.78 7.97 6.56
C TRP A 449 14.83 7.93 5.36
N LEU A 450 15.29 8.31 4.16
CA LEU A 450 14.47 8.29 2.95
C LEU A 450 14.00 6.88 2.57
N ALA A 451 14.86 5.87 2.79
CA ALA A 451 14.56 4.45 2.58
C ALA A 451 13.94 4.09 1.20
N TRP A 452 14.29 4.83 0.14
CA TRP A 452 13.66 4.71 -1.18
C TRP A 452 13.84 3.32 -1.82
N SER A 453 12.72 2.68 -2.14
CA SER A 453 12.64 1.33 -2.74
C SER A 453 13.43 1.15 -4.04
N THR A 454 13.58 2.20 -4.86
CA THR A 454 14.37 2.16 -6.10
C THR A 454 15.85 1.87 -5.87
N TRP A 455 16.40 2.13 -4.68
CA TRP A 455 17.82 1.83 -4.40
C TRP A 455 18.14 0.34 -4.33
N LYS A 456 17.13 -0.48 -4.00
CA LYS A 456 17.20 -1.94 -4.06
C LYS A 456 16.92 -2.50 -5.46
N GLN A 457 16.44 -1.69 -6.41
CA GLN A 457 16.07 -2.12 -7.76
C GLN A 457 17.32 -2.45 -8.59
N CYS A 458 17.25 -3.52 -9.39
CA CYS A 458 18.35 -3.95 -10.24
C CYS A 458 18.61 -2.94 -11.37
N ASN A 459 19.87 -2.77 -11.77
CA ASN A 459 20.28 -1.84 -12.83
C ASN A 459 20.02 -2.41 -14.25
N GLY A 460 18.79 -2.87 -14.49
CA GLY A 460 18.41 -3.67 -15.66
C GLY A 460 18.75 -5.16 -15.52
N CYS A 461 17.92 -6.01 -16.13
CA CYS A 461 18.09 -7.46 -16.23
C CYS A 461 17.99 -7.89 -17.71
N ALA A 462 18.38 -9.11 -18.06
CA ALA A 462 18.23 -9.63 -19.43
C ALA A 462 16.76 -9.93 -19.79
N ASP A 463 16.45 -10.06 -21.09
CA ASP A 463 15.08 -10.27 -21.62
C ASP A 463 14.35 -11.50 -21.03
N ASN A 464 15.12 -12.49 -20.55
CA ASN A 464 14.66 -13.73 -19.92
C ASN A 464 14.74 -13.70 -18.37
N GLU A 465 15.03 -12.56 -17.76
CA GLU A 465 15.24 -12.38 -16.32
C GLU A 465 14.24 -11.39 -15.72
N ILE A 466 14.07 -11.45 -14.40
CA ILE A 466 13.39 -10.43 -13.58
C ILE A 466 14.27 -10.06 -12.39
N CYS A 467 14.12 -8.84 -11.87
CA CYS A 467 14.77 -8.44 -10.63
C CYS A 467 14.00 -9.04 -9.44
N VAL A 468 14.61 -9.96 -8.69
CA VAL A 468 13.89 -10.74 -7.66
C VAL A 468 13.86 -10.02 -6.33
N VAL A 469 12.65 -9.76 -5.84
CA VAL A 469 12.29 -9.28 -4.49
C VAL A 469 11.28 -10.28 -3.91
N PRO A 470 11.12 -10.43 -2.57
CA PRO A 470 10.11 -11.33 -2.03
C PRO A 470 8.70 -10.90 -2.45
N ILE A 471 7.92 -11.84 -2.95
CA ILE A 471 6.52 -11.65 -3.34
C ILE A 471 5.77 -12.85 -2.79
N TRP A 472 4.86 -12.63 -1.84
CA TRP A 472 4.18 -13.72 -1.14
C TRP A 472 3.57 -14.74 -2.13
N PRO A 473 3.74 -16.06 -1.92
CA PRO A 473 4.35 -16.71 -0.75
C PRO A 473 5.86 -16.98 -0.88
N GLU A 474 6.51 -16.51 -1.94
CA GLU A 474 7.87 -16.90 -2.33
C GLU A 474 8.93 -15.80 -2.13
N GLY A 475 10.19 -16.23 -2.14
CA GLY A 475 11.35 -15.37 -1.93
C GLY A 475 12.00 -15.51 -0.55
N SER A 476 13.26 -15.10 -0.50
CA SER A 476 14.19 -15.31 0.61
C SER A 476 14.63 -14.01 1.28
N LEU A 477 15.24 -14.12 2.46
CA LEU A 477 15.82 -12.97 3.16
C LEU A 477 16.94 -12.30 2.35
N GLU A 478 17.71 -13.08 1.57
CA GLU A 478 18.67 -12.57 0.60
C GLU A 478 17.98 -11.73 -0.48
N ASP A 479 16.83 -12.18 -1.01
CA ASP A 479 16.05 -11.41 -2.00
C ASP A 479 15.53 -10.09 -1.42
N TYR A 480 15.28 -10.02 -0.10
CA TYR A 480 14.92 -8.76 0.56
C TYR A 480 16.11 -7.82 0.73
N GLN A 481 17.28 -8.35 1.08
CA GLN A 481 18.48 -7.55 1.40
C GLN A 481 19.22 -7.12 0.13
N HIS A 482 19.36 -8.04 -0.83
CA HIS A 482 20.17 -7.91 -2.04
C HIS A 482 19.43 -8.47 -3.27
N PRO A 483 18.40 -7.78 -3.79
CA PRO A 483 17.73 -8.18 -5.02
C PRO A 483 18.69 -8.37 -6.20
N GLN A 484 18.40 -9.40 -7.00
CA GLN A 484 19.26 -9.85 -8.11
C GLN A 484 18.41 -10.17 -9.34
N CYS A 485 18.97 -9.92 -10.53
CA CYS A 485 18.41 -10.45 -11.77
C CYS A 485 18.53 -11.98 -11.79
N ARG A 486 17.43 -12.68 -12.06
CA ARG A 486 17.40 -14.14 -12.22
C ARG A 486 16.38 -14.56 -13.27
N GLU A 487 16.55 -15.75 -13.83
CA GLU A 487 15.67 -16.28 -14.88
C GLU A 487 14.19 -16.20 -14.49
N ALA A 488 13.38 -15.54 -15.32
CA ALA A 488 11.96 -15.27 -15.08
C ALA A 488 11.12 -16.55 -14.93
N LEU A 489 11.60 -17.67 -15.48
CA LEU A 489 10.97 -18.97 -15.34
C LEU A 489 11.34 -19.70 -14.04
N HIS A 490 12.41 -19.31 -13.34
CA HIS A 490 12.85 -19.91 -12.07
C HIS A 490 13.44 -18.86 -11.10
N PRO A 491 12.71 -17.76 -10.77
CA PRO A 491 13.28 -16.61 -10.07
C PRO A 491 13.59 -16.86 -8.59
N PHE A 492 12.79 -17.70 -7.92
CA PHE A 492 12.96 -18.01 -6.50
C PHE A 492 13.78 -19.29 -6.34
N VAL A 493 14.98 -19.13 -5.80
CA VAL A 493 15.92 -20.21 -5.45
C VAL A 493 16.03 -20.37 -3.94
N GLY A 494 16.65 -21.46 -3.48
CA GLY A 494 16.70 -21.82 -2.07
C GLY A 494 17.46 -20.83 -1.19
N GLY A 495 16.96 -20.62 0.03
CA GLY A 495 17.53 -19.74 1.05
C GLY A 495 16.64 -19.72 2.29
N GLU A 496 16.93 -18.85 3.26
CA GLU A 496 16.01 -18.58 4.38
C GLU A 496 14.75 -17.89 3.83
N ARG A 497 13.58 -18.50 4.00
CA ARG A 497 12.30 -17.99 3.46
C ARG A 497 11.88 -16.69 4.14
N TYR A 498 11.71 -15.62 3.36
CA TYR A 498 11.32 -14.31 3.89
C TYR A 498 9.97 -14.37 4.61
N TRP A 499 8.96 -14.94 3.95
CA TRP A 499 7.59 -15.06 4.49
C TRP A 499 7.42 -16.14 5.56
N GLY A 500 8.50 -16.81 5.98
CA GLY A 500 8.49 -17.90 6.95
C GLY A 500 7.89 -19.21 6.43
N GLY A 501 7.28 -19.98 7.34
CA GLY A 501 6.81 -21.35 7.13
C GLY A 501 5.52 -21.52 6.32
N GLY A 502 5.37 -20.81 5.19
CA GLY A 502 4.19 -20.91 4.33
C GLY A 502 4.03 -22.28 3.66
N PHE A 503 2.92 -22.96 3.97
CA PHE A 503 2.52 -24.31 3.52
C PHE A 503 3.50 -25.46 3.84
N HIS A 504 2.99 -26.53 4.45
CA HIS A 504 3.77 -27.71 4.80
C HIS A 504 4.33 -28.43 3.56
N ARG A 505 5.67 -28.56 3.50
CA ARG A 505 6.29 -29.85 3.18
C ARG A 505 6.71 -30.50 4.51
N ARG A 506 5.79 -31.27 5.12
CA ARG A 506 6.16 -32.21 6.19
C ARG A 506 6.64 -33.51 5.55
N ASP A 507 7.85 -33.48 5.02
CA ASP A 507 8.59 -34.67 4.58
C ASP A 507 10.09 -34.34 4.64
N GLU A 508 10.69 -34.61 5.80
CA GLU A 508 12.01 -35.25 5.97
C GLU A 508 12.31 -35.38 7.47
N LEU A 509 12.66 -36.62 7.86
CA LEU A 509 13.00 -37.09 9.21
C LEU A 509 14.30 -37.90 9.09
#